data_AF-A0A1B0D1A1-F1
#
_entry.id   AF-A0A1B0D1A1-F1
#
_cell.length_a   1.000
_cell.length_b   1.000
_cell.length_c   1.000
_cell.angle_alpha   90.00
_cell.angle_beta   90.00
_cell.angle_gamma   90.00
#
_symmetry.space_group_name_H-M   'P 1'
#
loop_
_entity.id
_entity.type
_entity.pdbx_description
1 polymer ?
#
loop_
_entity_poly.entity_id
_entity_poly.type
_entity_poly.pdbx_seq_one_letter_code
_entity_poly.pdbx_strand_id
1 'polypeptide(L)'
;MGIRCGKKFSQEKMRIVNRFYVTLIIQALWNLEETYRVALRFKVNRGLVQSLMGQTASNAGCITRFCEHMSEFWALASILSVVVEKLRHCCSPELIPLMELPSVQLVRAKQLYAAGFKTIELIAQAKPKDLVQNIYHMSFKTAREIISAATVMLLERYDNLQHDLDGLKTVLYDK
;
A
#
# COMPACT_ATOMS: atom_id res chain seq x y z
N MET A 1 -23.12 33.35 19.20
CA MET A 1 -22.10 33.72 20.21
C MET A 1 -20.73 33.53 19.60
N GLY A 2 -19.96 34.61 19.47
CA GLY A 2 -18.66 34.61 18.79
C GLY A 2 -17.51 34.37 19.75
N ILE A 3 -16.69 33.36 19.47
CA ILE A 3 -15.40 33.19 20.15
C ILE A 3 -14.39 34.09 19.42
N ARG A 4 -14.21 35.31 19.91
CA ARG A 4 -13.05 36.15 19.59
C ARG A 4 -11.93 35.84 20.58
N CYS A 5 -11.01 34.95 20.21
CA CYS A 5 -9.70 34.93 20.84
C CYS A 5 -8.66 35.40 19.83
N GLY A 6 -8.53 36.73 19.72
CA GLY A 6 -7.79 37.45 18.69
C GLY A 6 -6.28 37.58 18.93
N LYS A 7 -5.58 36.50 19.30
CA LYS A 7 -4.11 36.49 19.10
C LYS A 7 -3.84 35.93 17.71
N LYS A 8 -3.53 36.81 16.75
CA LYS A 8 -2.99 36.39 15.46
C LYS A 8 -1.75 35.54 15.74
N PHE A 9 -1.77 34.28 15.30
CA PHE A 9 -0.58 33.42 15.38
C PHE A 9 0.57 34.10 14.61
N SER A 10 1.75 34.17 15.23
CA SER A 10 2.98 34.52 14.50
C SER A 10 3.12 33.59 13.29
N GLN A 11 3.69 34.07 12.19
CA GLN A 11 3.93 33.26 11.00
C GLN A 11 4.70 31.97 11.32
N GLU A 12 5.60 32.00 12.31
CA GLU A 12 6.31 30.81 12.78
C GLU A 12 5.36 29.81 13.43
N LYS A 13 4.49 30.25 14.35
CA LYS A 13 3.52 29.37 15.00
C LYS A 13 2.52 28.79 14.01
N MET A 14 2.11 29.58 13.01
CA MET A 14 1.26 29.10 11.93
C MET A 14 1.94 28.01 11.09
N ARG A 15 3.24 28.15 10.80
CA ARG A 15 4.03 27.12 10.11
C ARG A 15 4.09 25.82 10.91
N ILE A 16 4.30 25.90 12.22
CA ILE A 16 4.34 24.71 13.11
C ILE A 16 2.98 24.01 13.11
N VAL A 17 1.88 24.75 13.30
CA VAL A 17 0.53 24.20 13.31
C VAL A 17 0.19 23.55 11.96
N ASN A 18 0.53 24.19 10.85
CA ASN A 18 0.31 23.62 9.52
C ASN A 18 1.13 22.35 9.29
N ARG A 19 2.39 22.32 9.72
CA ARG A 19 3.22 21.10 9.61
C ARG A 19 2.62 19.96 10.42
N PHE A 20 2.22 20.23 11.65
CA PHE A 20 1.56 19.24 12.51
C PHE A 20 0.25 18.73 11.88
N TYR A 21 -0.58 19.63 11.35
CA TYR A 21 -1.82 19.30 10.67
C TYR A 21 -1.60 18.36 9.47
N VAL A 22 -0.62 18.69 8.62
CA VAL A 22 -0.24 17.86 7.48
C VAL A 22 0.29 16.49 7.92
N THR A 23 1.09 16.44 9.00
CA THR A 23 1.56 15.17 9.57
C THR A 23 0.42 14.29 10.06
N LEU A 24 -0.64 14.85 10.66
CA LEU A 24 -1.82 14.08 11.07
C LEU A 24 -2.57 13.48 9.87
N ILE A 25 -2.64 14.20 8.74
CA ILE A 25 -3.23 13.66 7.50
C ILE A 25 -2.40 12.46 7.02
N ILE A 26 -1.08 12.60 6.96
CA ILE A 26 -0.17 11.53 6.54
C ILE A 26 -0.26 10.33 7.49
N GLN A 27 -0.36 10.56 8.80
CA GLN A 27 -0.52 9.51 9.81
C GLN A 27 -1.82 8.72 9.61
N ALA A 28 -2.93 9.40 9.33
CA ALA A 28 -4.20 8.73 9.04
C ALA A 28 -4.09 7.82 7.80
N LEU A 29 -3.43 8.32 6.74
CA LEU A 29 -3.18 7.53 5.52
C LEU A 29 -2.22 6.36 5.78
N TRP A 30 -1.19 6.58 6.61
CA TRP A 30 -0.24 5.55 7.02
C TRP A 30 -0.93 4.40 7.75
N ASN A 31 -1.97 4.69 8.52
CA ASN A 31 -2.83 3.71 9.18
C ASN A 31 -3.89 3.09 8.25
N LEU A 32 -3.72 3.23 6.92
CA LEU A 32 -4.57 2.65 5.88
C LEU A 32 -6.04 3.13 5.94
N GLU A 33 -6.29 4.34 6.46
CA GLU A 33 -7.60 4.97 6.32
C GLU A 33 -7.87 5.35 4.86
N GLU A 34 -9.08 5.07 4.37
CA GLU A 34 -9.48 5.42 3.00
C GLU A 34 -9.30 6.92 2.71
N THR A 35 -8.74 7.25 1.54
CA THR A 35 -8.48 8.65 1.12
C THR A 35 -9.72 9.53 1.22
N TYR A 36 -10.90 8.98 0.92
CA TYR A 36 -12.16 9.72 1.03
C TYR A 36 -12.50 10.09 2.47
N ARG A 37 -12.37 9.13 3.40
CA ARG A 37 -12.66 9.33 4.82
C ARG A 37 -11.69 10.34 5.42
N VAL A 38 -10.40 10.24 5.08
CA VAL A 38 -9.38 11.22 5.49
C VAL A 38 -9.70 12.61 4.94
N ALA A 39 -10.02 12.73 3.65
CA ALA A 39 -10.38 14.01 3.04
C ALA A 39 -11.58 14.67 3.74
N LEU A 40 -12.60 13.88 4.09
CA LEU A 40 -13.79 14.36 4.81
C LEU A 40 -13.44 14.80 6.25
N ARG A 41 -12.71 13.97 6.99
CA ARG A 41 -12.29 14.23 8.38
C ARG A 41 -11.47 15.51 8.52
N PHE A 42 -10.52 15.70 7.60
CA PHE A 42 -9.63 16.86 7.58
C PHE A 42 -10.15 17.99 6.68
N LYS A 43 -11.40 17.92 6.19
CA LYS A 43 -12.02 18.99 5.39
C LYS A 43 -11.13 19.50 4.24
N VAL A 44 -10.42 18.59 3.57
CA VAL A 44 -9.54 18.87 2.42
C VAL A 44 -10.05 18.14 1.19
N ASN A 45 -9.62 18.58 0.00
CA ASN A 45 -9.97 17.89 -1.24
C ASN A 45 -9.22 16.54 -1.35
N ARG A 46 -9.87 15.51 -1.90
CA ARG A 46 -9.26 14.18 -2.15
C ARG A 46 -7.96 14.27 -2.97
N GLY A 47 -7.91 15.14 -3.97
CA GLY A 47 -6.72 15.37 -4.79
C GLY A 47 -5.55 15.96 -4.00
N LEU A 48 -5.82 16.79 -2.99
CA LEU A 48 -4.80 17.29 -2.08
C LEU A 48 -4.23 16.14 -1.23
N VAL A 49 -5.09 15.26 -0.69
CA VAL A 49 -4.65 14.09 0.08
C VAL A 49 -3.75 13.16 -0.75
N GLN A 50 -4.15 12.89 -2.00
CA GLN A 50 -3.35 12.08 -2.94
C GLN A 50 -2.02 12.76 -3.30
N SER A 51 -2.06 14.05 -3.62
CA SER A 51 -0.87 14.83 -3.94
C SER A 51 0.10 14.90 -2.76
N LEU A 52 -0.43 15.10 -1.54
CA LEU A 52 0.36 15.15 -0.32
C LEU A 52 1.08 13.82 -0.06
N MET A 53 0.38 12.69 -0.24
CA MET A 53 1.00 11.37 -0.13
C MET A 53 2.12 11.19 -1.16
N GLY A 54 1.84 11.47 -2.44
CA GLY A 54 2.80 11.31 -3.52
C GLY A 54 4.05 12.17 -3.32
N GLN A 55 3.87 13.43 -2.91
CA GLN A 55 4.96 14.33 -2.55
C GLN A 55 5.74 13.85 -1.33
N THR A 56 5.06 13.34 -0.30
CA THR A 56 5.71 12.81 0.91
C THR A 56 6.57 11.58 0.56
N ALA A 57 6.02 10.64 -0.21
CA ALA A 57 6.76 9.46 -0.67
C ALA A 57 7.95 9.84 -1.56
N SER A 58 7.77 10.79 -2.47
CA SER A 58 8.85 11.30 -3.33
C SER A 58 9.95 11.95 -2.50
N ASN A 59 9.60 12.82 -1.56
CA ASN A 59 10.56 13.52 -0.70
C ASN A 59 11.31 12.54 0.20
N ALA A 60 10.59 11.57 0.81
CA ALA A 60 11.23 10.51 1.57
C ALA A 60 12.22 9.71 0.71
N GLY A 61 11.87 9.40 -0.55
CA GLY A 61 12.78 8.71 -1.47
C GLY A 61 14.02 9.53 -1.86
N CYS A 62 13.88 10.85 -2.00
CA CYS A 62 15.03 11.74 -2.19
C CYS A 62 15.95 11.72 -0.97
N ILE A 63 15.39 11.76 0.24
CA ILE A 63 16.16 11.70 1.49
C ILE A 63 16.82 10.32 1.64
N THR A 64 16.13 9.22 1.33
CA THR A 64 16.71 7.87 1.31
C THR A 64 17.96 7.84 0.43
N ARG A 65 17.87 8.31 -0.82
CA ARG A 65 19.02 8.35 -1.74
C ARG A 65 20.15 9.21 -1.21
N PHE A 66 19.85 10.37 -0.63
CA PHE A 66 20.88 11.20 0.00
C PHE A 66 21.60 10.45 1.12
N CYS A 67 20.86 9.75 1.99
CA CYS A 67 21.42 8.95 3.06
C CYS A 67 22.23 7.75 2.54
N GLU A 68 21.90 7.17 1.39
CA GLU A 68 22.69 6.09 0.77
C GLU A 68 24.08 6.54 0.33
N HIS A 69 24.28 7.84 0.03
CA HIS A 69 25.58 8.39 -0.35
C HIS A 69 26.48 8.69 0.87
N MET A 70 25.92 8.69 2.08
CA MET A 70 26.62 9.00 3.33
C MET A 70 26.63 7.75 4.21
N SER A 71 27.76 7.08 4.33
CA SER A 71 27.86 5.79 5.03
C SER A 71 27.43 5.88 6.51
N GLU A 72 27.52 7.06 7.13
CA GLU A 72 27.08 7.30 8.51
C GLU A 72 25.54 7.22 8.67
N PHE A 73 24.77 7.40 7.60
CA PHE A 73 23.30 7.42 7.63
C PHE A 73 22.66 6.12 7.16
N TRP A 74 23.40 5.01 7.15
CA TRP A 74 22.91 3.71 6.70
C TRP A 74 21.58 3.31 7.36
N ALA A 75 21.44 3.51 8.68
CA ALA A 75 20.23 3.14 9.41
C ALA A 75 19.02 3.96 8.97
N LEU A 76 19.23 5.25 8.71
CA LEU A 76 18.18 6.14 8.24
C LEU A 76 17.76 5.78 6.80
N ALA A 77 18.72 5.44 5.93
CA ALA A 77 18.43 4.96 4.58
C ALA A 77 17.56 3.68 4.62
N SER A 78 17.91 2.71 5.45
CA SER A 78 17.15 1.46 5.61
C SER A 78 15.73 1.68 6.14
N ILE A 79 15.54 2.60 7.10
CA ILE A 79 14.20 2.90 7.63
C ILE A 79 13.37 3.66 6.58
N LEU A 80 13.96 4.65 5.92
CA LEU A 80 13.24 5.48 4.96
C LEU A 80 12.83 4.69 3.71
N SER A 81 13.61 3.70 3.27
CA SER A 81 13.22 2.86 2.12
C SER A 81 11.90 2.11 2.39
N VAL A 82 11.74 1.56 3.60
CA VAL A 82 10.49 0.92 4.04
C VAL A 82 9.34 1.93 4.12
N VAL A 83 9.62 3.16 4.59
CA VAL A 83 8.63 4.24 4.66
C VAL A 83 8.14 4.65 3.27
N VAL A 84 9.05 4.76 2.30
CA VAL A 84 8.72 5.11 0.91
C VAL A 84 7.83 4.06 0.27
N GLU A 85 8.17 2.78 0.43
CA GLU A 85 7.37 1.65 -0.05
C GLU A 85 5.97 1.67 0.55
N LYS A 86 5.86 1.78 1.89
CA LYS A 86 4.55 1.82 2.57
C LYS A 86 3.71 3.00 2.09
N LEU A 87 4.27 4.21 2.04
CA LEU A 87 3.54 5.41 1.58
C LEU A 87 3.02 5.29 0.15
N ARG A 88 3.71 4.54 -0.73
CA ARG A 88 3.23 4.29 -2.10
C ARG A 88 1.95 3.44 -2.15
N HIS A 89 1.73 2.60 -1.14
CA HIS A 89 0.61 1.64 -1.12
C HIS A 89 -0.57 2.07 -0.21
N CYS A 90 -0.39 3.09 0.64
CA CYS A 90 -1.38 3.52 1.64
C CYS A 90 -2.79 3.84 1.12
N CYS A 91 -2.96 4.27 -0.14
CA CYS A 91 -4.29 4.61 -0.68
C CYS A 91 -5.14 3.39 -1.09
N SER A 92 -4.53 2.20 -1.19
CA SER A 92 -5.19 1.04 -1.78
C SER A 92 -4.70 -0.26 -1.12
N PRO A 93 -4.93 -0.45 0.19
CA PRO A 93 -4.52 -1.67 0.90
C PRO A 93 -5.07 -2.95 0.26
N GLU A 94 -6.25 -2.87 -0.35
CA GLU A 94 -6.87 -3.97 -1.10
C GLU A 94 -6.04 -4.45 -2.30
N LEU A 95 -5.10 -3.64 -2.76
CA LEU A 95 -4.19 -3.99 -3.87
C LEU A 95 -2.90 -4.63 -3.39
N ILE A 96 -2.56 -4.54 -2.11
CA ILE A 96 -1.31 -5.09 -1.55
C ILE A 96 -1.18 -6.58 -1.87
N PRO A 97 -2.20 -7.44 -1.64
CA PRO A 97 -2.09 -8.86 -1.98
C PRO A 97 -1.84 -9.07 -3.46
N LEU A 98 -2.49 -8.29 -4.33
CA LEU A 98 -2.31 -8.40 -5.78
C LEU A 98 -0.89 -8.05 -6.21
N MET A 99 -0.23 -7.15 -5.47
CA MET A 99 1.14 -6.70 -5.76
C MET A 99 2.24 -7.69 -5.36
N GLU A 100 1.89 -8.73 -4.60
CA GLU A 100 2.80 -9.85 -4.31
C GLU A 100 3.05 -10.71 -5.56
N LEU A 101 2.12 -10.68 -6.52
CA LEU A 101 2.23 -11.41 -7.78
C LEU A 101 3.36 -10.85 -8.66
N PRO A 102 4.11 -11.72 -9.36
CA PRO A 102 5.17 -11.29 -10.24
C PRO A 102 4.61 -10.40 -11.34
N SER A 103 5.39 -9.38 -11.70
CA SER A 103 4.97 -8.38 -12.69
C SER A 103 3.72 -7.57 -12.29
N VAL A 104 3.17 -7.65 -11.09
CA VAL A 104 2.00 -6.83 -10.70
C VAL A 104 2.43 -5.65 -9.82
N GLN A 105 2.69 -4.51 -10.46
CA GLN A 105 2.92 -3.24 -9.73
C GLN A 105 1.60 -2.49 -9.51
N LEU A 106 1.63 -1.41 -8.72
CA LEU A 106 0.45 -0.63 -8.31
C LEU A 106 -0.51 -0.30 -9.47
N VAL A 107 0.01 0.12 -10.62
CA VAL A 107 -0.82 0.46 -11.79
C VAL A 107 -1.55 -0.78 -12.32
N ARG A 108 -0.86 -1.91 -12.43
CA ARG A 108 -1.42 -3.17 -12.91
C ARG A 108 -2.38 -3.78 -11.89
N ALA A 109 -2.06 -3.69 -10.60
CA ALA A 109 -2.96 -4.09 -9.52
C ALA A 109 -4.29 -3.32 -9.59
N LYS A 110 -4.25 -1.99 -9.84
CA LYS A 110 -5.46 -1.19 -10.06
C LYS A 110 -6.28 -1.67 -11.26
N GLN A 111 -5.63 -2.03 -12.37
CA GLN A 111 -6.31 -2.55 -13.56
C GLN A 111 -6.96 -3.91 -13.29
N LEU A 112 -6.23 -4.83 -12.65
CA LEU A 112 -6.75 -6.14 -12.22
C LEU A 112 -7.99 -5.98 -11.34
N TYR A 113 -7.88 -5.12 -10.32
CA TYR A 113 -8.97 -4.87 -9.38
C TYR A 113 -10.19 -4.24 -10.07
N ALA A 114 -9.98 -3.29 -10.97
CA ALA A 114 -11.04 -2.66 -11.75
C ALA A 114 -11.72 -3.65 -12.73
N ALA A 115 -10.97 -4.61 -13.27
CA ALA A 115 -11.49 -5.68 -14.11
C ALA A 115 -12.21 -6.80 -13.31
N GLY A 116 -12.27 -6.70 -11.98
CA GLY A 116 -12.96 -7.65 -11.12
C GLY A 116 -12.07 -8.73 -10.50
N PHE A 117 -10.79 -8.77 -10.85
CA PHE A 117 -9.79 -9.69 -10.28
C PHE A 117 -9.28 -9.14 -8.93
N LYS A 118 -10.14 -9.19 -7.91
CA LYS A 118 -9.89 -8.53 -6.62
C LYS A 118 -9.06 -9.34 -5.63
N THR A 119 -8.92 -10.64 -5.84
CA THR A 119 -8.22 -11.55 -4.92
C THR A 119 -7.34 -12.55 -5.67
N ILE A 120 -6.37 -13.14 -4.98
CA ILE A 120 -5.46 -14.14 -5.54
C ILE A 120 -6.24 -15.36 -6.07
N GLU A 121 -7.31 -15.76 -5.36
CA GLU A 121 -8.19 -16.87 -5.73
C GLU A 121 -8.87 -16.62 -7.08
N LEU A 122 -9.41 -15.41 -7.29
CA LEU A 122 -10.04 -15.03 -8.55
C LEU A 122 -9.04 -14.99 -9.70
N ILE A 123 -7.79 -14.58 -9.43
CA ILE A 123 -6.72 -14.59 -10.43
C ILE A 123 -6.30 -16.02 -10.79
N ALA A 124 -6.14 -16.90 -9.80
CA ALA A 124 -5.76 -18.30 -10.03
C ALA A 124 -6.81 -19.07 -10.85
N GLN A 125 -8.09 -18.72 -10.71
CA GLN A 125 -9.20 -19.31 -11.47
C GLN A 125 -9.38 -18.72 -12.87
N ALA A 126 -8.77 -17.57 -13.15
CA ALA A 126 -8.93 -16.86 -14.42
C ALA A 126 -8.21 -17.58 -15.58
N LYS A 127 -8.67 -17.37 -16.81
CA LYS A 127 -7.93 -17.82 -18.00
C LYS A 127 -6.96 -16.73 -18.46
N PRO A 128 -5.77 -17.08 -18.99
CA PRO A 128 -4.83 -16.09 -19.50
C PRO A 128 -5.42 -15.16 -20.58
N LYS A 129 -6.39 -15.66 -21.36
CA LYS A 129 -7.09 -14.86 -22.37
C LYS A 129 -7.92 -13.73 -21.77
N ASP A 130 -8.59 -13.99 -20.64
CA ASP A 130 -9.45 -13.01 -19.97
C ASP A 130 -8.61 -11.84 -19.43
N LEU A 131 -7.43 -12.16 -18.88
CA LEU A 131 -6.45 -11.19 -18.40
C LEU A 131 -5.93 -10.30 -19.56
N VAL A 132 -5.54 -10.92 -20.69
CA VAL A 132 -5.05 -10.18 -21.86
C VAL A 132 -6.12 -9.26 -22.48
N GLN A 133 -7.39 -9.68 -22.45
CA GLN A 133 -8.48 -8.88 -23.00
C GLN A 133 -8.88 -7.69 -22.12
N ASN A 134 -8.84 -7.86 -20.81
CA ASN A 134 -9.35 -6.85 -19.87
C ASN A 134 -8.26 -5.92 -19.32
N ILE A 135 -6.97 -6.22 -19.54
CA ILE A 135 -5.85 -5.46 -18.96
C ILE A 135 -4.97 -4.88 -20.05
N TYR A 136 -4.79 -3.56 -20.03
CA TYR A 136 -3.97 -2.85 -21.00
C TYR A 136 -2.51 -3.31 -20.96
N HIS A 137 -1.91 -3.46 -22.15
CA HIS A 137 -0.50 -3.86 -22.33
C HIS A 137 -0.13 -5.16 -21.61
N MET A 138 -1.06 -6.12 -21.54
CA MET A 138 -0.78 -7.44 -20.98
C MET A 138 -0.41 -8.44 -22.09
N SER A 139 0.79 -9.01 -22.00
CA SER A 139 1.20 -10.11 -22.88
C SER A 139 0.64 -11.44 -22.39
N PHE A 140 0.43 -12.39 -23.30
CA PHE A 140 -0.03 -13.74 -22.94
C PHE A 140 0.94 -14.47 -22.02
N LYS A 141 2.26 -14.23 -22.20
CA LYS A 141 3.31 -14.78 -21.34
C LYS A 141 3.16 -14.28 -19.90
N THR A 142 3.04 -12.96 -19.74
CA THR A 142 2.87 -12.33 -18.42
C THR A 142 1.57 -12.76 -17.76
N ALA A 143 0.47 -12.88 -18.52
CA ALA A 143 -0.80 -13.37 -17.98
C ALA A 143 -0.69 -14.79 -17.44
N ARG A 144 -0.01 -15.70 -18.16
CA ARG A 144 0.26 -17.07 -17.67
C ARG A 144 1.13 -17.09 -16.42
N GLU A 145 2.15 -16.24 -16.39
CA GLU A 145 3.06 -16.13 -15.24
C GLU A 145 2.31 -15.65 -13.99
N ILE A 146 1.48 -14.61 -14.11
CA ILE A 146 0.65 -14.09 -13.02
C ILE A 146 -0.30 -15.19 -12.49
N ILE A 147 -1.02 -15.88 -13.37
CA ILE A 147 -1.96 -16.95 -12.97
C ILE A 147 -1.20 -18.11 -12.33
N SER A 148 -0.07 -18.52 -12.91
CA SER A 148 0.76 -19.60 -12.35
C SER A 148 1.25 -19.26 -10.95
N ALA A 149 1.75 -18.04 -10.75
CA ALA A 149 2.21 -17.60 -9.44
C ALA A 149 1.08 -17.53 -8.41
N ALA A 150 -0.10 -17.04 -8.80
CA ALA A 150 -1.28 -17.04 -7.94
C ALA A 150 -1.66 -18.47 -7.50
N THR A 151 -1.64 -19.43 -8.42
CA THR A 151 -1.90 -20.84 -8.10
C THR A 151 -0.87 -21.41 -7.13
N VAL A 152 0.42 -21.13 -7.35
CA VAL A 152 1.49 -21.58 -6.45
C VAL A 152 1.31 -21.01 -5.04
N MET A 153 1.03 -19.71 -4.91
CA MET A 153 0.76 -19.08 -3.60
C MET A 153 -0.41 -19.72 -2.86
N LEU A 154 -1.47 -20.12 -3.57
CA LEU A 154 -2.61 -20.81 -2.96
C LEU A 154 -2.27 -22.24 -2.52
N LEU A 155 -1.44 -22.94 -3.30
CA LEU A 155 -0.95 -24.27 -2.94
C LEU A 155 -0.08 -24.20 -1.68
N GLU A 156 0.88 -23.26 -1.63
CA GLU A 156 1.71 -23.03 -0.45
C GLU A 156 0.86 -22.73 0.79
N ARG A 157 -0.18 -21.89 0.65
CA ARG A 157 -1.10 -21.58 1.75
C ARG A 157 -1.90 -22.80 2.20
N TYR A 158 -2.30 -23.67 1.27
CA TYR A 158 -3.00 -24.92 1.58
C TYR A 158 -2.09 -25.89 2.35
N ASP A 159 -0.86 -26.08 1.88
CA ASP A 159 0.12 -26.98 2.51
C ASP A 159 0.46 -26.52 3.93
N ASN A 160 0.64 -25.21 4.13
CA ASN A 160 0.87 -24.64 5.46
C ASN A 160 -0.30 -24.91 6.42
N LEU A 161 -1.55 -24.72 5.95
CA LEU A 161 -2.74 -25.01 6.76
C LEU A 161 -2.86 -26.50 7.08
N GLN A 162 -2.51 -27.39 6.15
CA GLN A 162 -2.49 -28.83 6.42
C GLN A 162 -1.46 -29.19 7.49
N HIS A 163 -0.25 -28.63 7.40
CA HIS A 163 0.80 -28.86 8.39
C HIS A 163 0.37 -28.42 9.80
N ASP A 164 -0.24 -27.23 9.92
CA ASP A 164 -0.78 -26.72 11.19
C ASP A 164 -1.87 -27.64 11.76
N LEU A 165 -2.79 -28.11 10.90
CA LEU A 165 -3.85 -29.04 11.30
C LEU A 165 -3.30 -30.38 11.80
N ASP A 166 -2.27 -30.90 11.14
CA ASP A 166 -1.64 -32.16 11.54
C ASP A 166 -0.89 -32.01 12.87
N GLY A 167 -0.24 -30.86 13.11
CA GLY A 167 0.33 -30.51 14.41
C GLY A 167 -0.70 -30.39 15.53
N LEU A 168 -1.91 -29.91 15.24
CA LEU A 168 -3.00 -29.88 16.24
C LEU A 168 -3.57 -31.27 16.51
N LYS A 169 -3.69 -32.12 15.48
CA LYS A 169 -4.16 -33.50 15.65
C LYS A 169 -3.25 -34.31 16.55
N THR A 170 -1.92 -34.19 16.41
CA THR A 170 -0.99 -34.90 17.29
C THR A 170 -1.17 -34.46 18.75
N VAL A 171 -1.36 -33.17 19.01
CA VAL A 171 -1.62 -32.68 20.39
C VAL A 171 -2.96 -33.19 20.96
N LEU A 172 -4.00 -33.32 20.13
CA LEU A 172 -5.34 -33.66 20.58
C LEU A 172 -5.61 -35.17 20.70
N TYR A 173 -5.00 -35.99 19.84
CA TYR A 173 -5.29 -37.41 19.73
C TYR A 173 -4.21 -38.33 20.33
N ASP A 174 -3.08 -37.78 20.78
CA ASP A 174 -1.98 -38.54 21.41
C ASP A 174 -2.10 -38.51 22.96
N LYS A 175 -3.33 -38.61 23.49
CA LYS A 175 -3.66 -38.76 24.92
C LYS A 175 -4.32 -40.11 25.23
#